data_AF-A0A821CL97-F1
#
_entry.id   AF-A0A821CL97-F1
#
_cell.length_a   1.000
_cell.length_b   1.000
_cell.length_c   1.000
_cell.angle_alpha   90.00
_cell.angle_beta   90.00
_cell.angle_gamma   90.00
#
_symmetry.space_group_name_H-M   'P 1'
#
loop_
_entity.id
_entity.type
_entity.pdbx_description
1 polymer ?
#
loop_
_entity_poly.entity_id
_entity_poly.type
_entity_poly.pdbx_seq_one_letter_code
_entity_poly.pdbx_strand_id
1 'polypeptide(L)'
;MTVSSEDRYLLLLKKNIFIPEGARFFPDHVTNRRFKSEAIDKIAPYSTQMKKVNAVDVQLLLSNCQMLYEDKKRFDFDNSQSMSDDEYRTLTSLSKSQFDDLIGRLSQSNILNSSNRPIRTAIAILLCKLRL
;
A
#
# COMPACT_ATOMS: atom_id res chain seq x y z
N MET A 1 -2.68 29.11 -14.20
CA MET A 1 -3.15 28.39 -13.00
C MET A 1 -2.31 27.12 -12.88
N THR A 2 -1.75 26.85 -11.70
CA THR A 2 -0.85 25.70 -11.45
C THR A 2 -1.50 24.71 -10.47
N VAL A 3 -1.18 23.44 -10.63
CA VAL A 3 -1.64 22.35 -9.74
C VAL A 3 -0.61 22.12 -8.65
N SER A 4 -1.06 21.69 -7.46
CA SER A 4 -0.16 21.36 -6.34
C SER A 4 0.86 20.28 -6.72
N SER A 5 2.01 20.28 -6.06
CA SER A 5 3.02 19.23 -6.26
C SER A 5 2.45 17.84 -5.95
N GLU A 6 1.72 17.69 -4.85
CA GLU A 6 1.08 16.43 -4.44
C GLU A 6 0.21 15.81 -5.54
N ASP A 7 -0.69 16.58 -6.15
CA ASP A 7 -1.59 16.09 -7.20
C ASP A 7 -0.83 15.69 -8.48
N ARG A 8 0.29 16.35 -8.77
CA ARG A 8 1.16 15.97 -9.91
C ARG A 8 1.82 14.61 -9.70
N TYR A 9 2.25 14.29 -8.48
CA TYR A 9 2.83 12.98 -8.17
C TYR A 9 1.76 11.88 -8.06
N LEU A 10 0.56 12.20 -7.57
CA LEU A 10 -0.57 11.26 -7.60
C LEU A 10 -0.91 10.84 -9.04
N LEU A 11 -0.83 11.76 -10.00
CA LEU A 11 -1.05 11.45 -11.41
C LEU A 11 0.04 10.54 -11.98
N LEU A 12 1.31 10.75 -11.56
CA LEU A 12 2.40 9.85 -11.90
C LEU A 12 2.14 8.43 -11.38
N LEU A 13 1.68 8.29 -10.13
CA LEU A 13 1.42 6.98 -9.54
C LEU A 13 0.20 6.28 -10.17
N LYS A 14 -0.86 7.03 -10.49
CA LYS A 14 -2.10 6.45 -11.03
C LYS A 14 -2.09 6.20 -12.53
N LYS A 15 -1.43 7.05 -13.31
CA LYS A 15 -1.48 7.03 -14.79
C LYS A 15 -0.10 6.93 -15.44
N ASN A 16 0.99 6.90 -14.65
CA ASN A 16 2.37 6.97 -15.16
C ASN A 16 2.64 8.23 -15.99
N ILE A 17 2.01 9.36 -15.63
CA ILE A 17 2.15 10.64 -16.31
C ILE A 17 2.79 11.65 -15.36
N PHE A 18 3.98 12.13 -15.71
CA PHE A 18 4.66 13.18 -14.97
C PHE A 18 4.27 14.56 -15.50
N ILE A 19 3.81 15.44 -14.61
CA ILE A 19 3.45 16.81 -14.95
C ILE A 19 4.56 17.78 -14.50
N PRO A 20 5.19 18.54 -15.42
CA PRO A 20 6.21 19.51 -15.06
C PRO A 20 5.62 20.68 -14.27
N GLU A 21 6.50 21.35 -13.51
CA GLU A 21 6.11 22.56 -12.79
C GLU A 21 5.82 23.68 -13.78
N GLY A 22 4.80 24.49 -13.49
CA GLY A 22 4.35 25.55 -14.41
C GLY A 22 3.58 25.05 -15.63
N ALA A 23 3.27 23.74 -15.72
CA ALA A 23 2.36 23.22 -16.72
C ALA A 23 1.04 24.00 -16.70
N ARG A 24 0.59 24.46 -17.87
CA ARG A 24 -0.66 25.20 -18.02
C ARG A 24 -1.81 24.21 -18.17
N PHE A 25 -2.89 24.48 -17.45
CA PHE A 25 -4.12 23.69 -17.51
C PHE A 25 -5.30 24.59 -17.89
N PHE A 26 -6.29 24.01 -18.54
CA PHE A 26 -7.58 24.65 -18.70
C PHE A 26 -8.23 24.81 -17.32
N PRO A 27 -8.79 25.99 -17.00
CA PRO A 27 -9.42 26.25 -15.70
C PRO A 27 -10.49 25.22 -15.33
N ASP A 28 -11.19 24.67 -16.33
CA ASP A 28 -12.25 23.68 -16.11
C ASP A 28 -11.75 22.34 -15.57
N HIS A 29 -10.46 22.05 -15.69
CA HIS A 29 -9.84 20.79 -15.25
C HIS A 29 -9.36 20.83 -13.79
N VAL A 30 -9.27 22.03 -13.21
CA VAL A 30 -8.68 22.25 -11.89
C VAL A 30 -9.68 22.98 -10.99
N THR A 31 -9.89 22.48 -9.78
CA THR A 31 -10.69 23.15 -8.76
C THR A 31 -9.89 23.16 -7.47
N ASN A 32 -9.74 24.32 -6.83
CA ASN A 32 -8.93 24.48 -5.61
C ASN A 32 -7.49 23.96 -5.76
N ARG A 33 -6.84 24.22 -6.91
CA ARG A 33 -5.49 23.73 -7.25
C ARG A 33 -5.36 22.19 -7.30
N ARG A 34 -6.49 21.47 -7.35
CA ARG A 34 -6.55 20.02 -7.49
C ARG A 34 -7.22 19.60 -8.79
N PHE A 35 -6.84 18.45 -9.33
CA PHE A 35 -7.49 17.93 -10.54
C PHE A 35 -8.90 17.40 -10.22
N LYS A 36 -9.87 17.72 -11.09
CA LYS A 36 -11.17 17.04 -11.07
C LYS A 36 -10.99 15.58 -11.50
N SER A 37 -11.75 14.66 -10.90
CA SER A 37 -11.67 13.23 -11.24
C SER A 37 -11.90 12.97 -12.74
N GLU A 38 -12.89 13.65 -13.34
CA GLU A 38 -13.20 13.56 -14.77
C GLU A 38 -12.07 14.06 -15.68
N ALA A 39 -11.26 15.01 -15.19
CA ALA A 39 -10.12 15.54 -15.93
C ALA A 39 -8.94 14.57 -15.86
N ILE A 40 -8.70 13.92 -14.70
CA ILE A 40 -7.63 12.92 -14.51
C ILE A 40 -7.73 11.79 -15.54
N ASP A 41 -8.95 11.34 -15.83
CA ASP A 41 -9.17 10.24 -16.78
C ASP A 41 -8.94 10.61 -18.24
N LYS A 42 -9.04 11.91 -18.56
CA LYS A 42 -8.83 12.43 -19.92
C LYS A 42 -7.41 12.91 -20.17
N ILE A 43 -6.55 12.96 -19.14
CA ILE A 43 -5.15 13.36 -19.31
C ILE A 43 -4.43 12.24 -20.08
N ALA A 44 -4.04 12.57 -21.30
CA ALA A 44 -3.19 11.75 -22.14
C ALA A 44 -1.85 12.47 -22.39
N PRO A 45 -0.72 11.75 -22.44
CA PRO A 45 0.55 12.36 -22.77
C PRO A 45 0.54 12.80 -24.24
N TYR A 46 0.70 14.10 -24.48
CA TYR A 46 0.87 14.63 -25.84
C TYR A 46 2.27 14.32 -26.40
N SER A 47 3.28 14.23 -25.52
CA SER A 47 4.66 13.90 -25.91
C SER A 47 5.40 13.25 -24.74
N THR A 48 6.16 12.20 -25.02
CA THR A 48 7.06 11.59 -24.05
C THR A 48 8.36 12.41 -24.01
N GLN A 49 8.60 13.14 -22.93
CA GLN A 49 9.85 13.86 -22.72
C GLN A 49 10.63 13.21 -21.59
N MET A 50 11.95 13.06 -21.78
CA MET A 50 12.83 12.61 -20.71
C MET A 50 13.14 13.78 -19.78
N LYS A 51 12.61 13.75 -18.56
CA LYS A 51 12.98 14.69 -17.49
C LYS A 51 14.12 14.10 -16.66
N LYS A 52 15.19 14.86 -16.46
CA LYS A 52 16.19 14.55 -15.42
C LYS A 52 15.54 14.75 -14.04
N VAL A 53 15.46 13.67 -13.28
CA VAL A 53 14.92 13.66 -11.92
C VAL A 53 16.01 14.07 -10.94
N ASN A 54 15.72 14.94 -9.97
CA ASN A 54 16.66 15.31 -8.92
C ASN A 54 16.41 14.50 -7.63
N ALA A 55 17.29 14.62 -6.63
CA ALA A 55 17.19 13.85 -5.39
C ALA A 55 15.86 14.10 -4.63
N VAL A 56 15.33 15.33 -4.67
CA VAL A 56 14.07 15.71 -4.02
C VAL A 56 12.87 15.05 -4.71
N ASP A 57 12.85 15.05 -6.04
CA ASP A 57 11.82 14.37 -6.84
C ASP A 57 11.81 12.85 -6.56
N VAL A 58 13.00 12.23 -6.46
CA VAL A 58 13.11 10.79 -6.11
C VAL A 58 12.60 10.54 -4.70
N GLN A 59 13.01 11.35 -3.72
CA GLN A 59 12.58 11.20 -2.33
C GLN A 59 11.05 11.29 -2.21
N LEU A 60 10.44 12.28 -2.86
CA LEU A 60 9.00 12.47 -2.83
C LEU A 60 8.24 11.32 -3.53
N LEU A 61 8.78 10.79 -4.64
CA LEU A 61 8.23 9.61 -5.28
C LEU A 61 8.28 8.38 -4.34
N LEU A 62 9.42 8.16 -3.67
CA LEU A 62 9.60 7.04 -2.74
C LEU A 62 8.66 7.16 -1.52
N SER A 63 8.51 8.35 -0.95
CA SER A 63 7.56 8.59 0.15
C SER A 63 6.11 8.33 -0.27
N ASN A 64 5.71 8.78 -1.46
CA ASN A 64 4.36 8.51 -1.95
C ASN A 64 4.13 7.03 -2.28
N CYS A 65 5.16 6.33 -2.77
CA CYS A 65 5.12 4.87 -2.92
C CYS A 65 4.95 4.19 -1.55
N GLN A 66 5.69 4.60 -0.52
CA GLN A 66 5.57 4.05 0.82
C GLN A 66 4.14 4.17 1.36
N MET A 67 3.49 5.33 1.21
CA MET A 67 2.07 5.51 1.56
C MET A 67 1.15 4.51 0.84
N LEU A 68 1.38 4.25 -0.45
CA LEU A 68 0.61 3.25 -1.21
C LEU A 68 0.91 1.81 -0.80
N TYR A 69 2.12 1.54 -0.30
CA TYR A 69 2.51 0.22 0.21
C TYR A 69 2.10 -0.01 1.67
N GLU A 70 1.92 1.04 2.47
CA GLU A 70 1.29 0.96 3.78
C GLU A 70 -0.19 0.54 3.65
N ASP A 71 -0.88 1.04 2.61
CA ASP A 71 -2.24 0.61 2.26
C ASP A 71 -2.31 -0.83 1.72
N LYS A 72 -1.21 -1.37 1.18
CA LYS A 72 -1.11 -2.80 0.89
C LYS A 72 -0.90 -3.54 2.21
N LYS A 73 -2.02 -3.88 2.86
CA LYS A 73 -2.15 -4.78 4.03
C LYS A 73 -0.96 -5.73 4.12
N ARG A 74 0.00 -5.42 4.99
CA ARG A 74 0.82 -6.48 5.57
C ARG A 74 -0.17 -7.38 6.33
N PHE A 75 -0.17 -8.69 6.03
CA PHE A 75 -1.02 -9.63 6.76
C PHE A 75 -0.62 -9.57 8.24
N ASP A 76 -1.48 -8.96 9.04
CA ASP A 76 -1.29 -8.78 10.47
C ASP A 76 -2.09 -9.86 11.20
N PHE A 77 -1.42 -10.95 11.54
CA PHE A 77 -2.06 -12.05 12.25
C PHE A 77 -2.38 -11.71 13.71
N ASP A 78 -1.84 -10.61 14.25
CA ASP A 78 -2.10 -10.14 15.62
C ASP A 78 -3.37 -9.28 15.71
N ASN A 79 -3.81 -8.68 14.59
CA ASN A 79 -5.07 -7.95 14.50
C ASN A 79 -6.19 -8.83 13.93
N SER A 80 -7.20 -9.16 14.75
CA SER A 80 -8.34 -10.02 14.37
C SER A 80 -9.24 -9.46 13.27
N GLN A 81 -9.18 -8.15 13.02
CA GLN A 81 -9.93 -7.45 11.96
C GLN A 81 -9.12 -7.25 10.67
N SER A 82 -7.83 -7.62 10.66
CA SER A 82 -6.95 -7.39 9.52
C SER A 82 -7.30 -8.26 8.30
N MET A 83 -7.93 -9.41 8.50
CA MET A 83 -8.24 -10.40 7.47
C MET A 83 -9.61 -11.03 7.73
N SER A 84 -10.27 -11.50 6.69
CA SER A 84 -11.47 -12.35 6.75
C SER A 84 -11.12 -13.79 7.16
N ASP A 85 -12.12 -14.58 7.54
CA ASP A 85 -11.91 -16.01 7.85
C ASP A 85 -11.45 -16.81 6.62
N ASP A 86 -11.97 -16.46 5.44
CA ASP A 86 -11.56 -17.08 4.17
C ASP A 86 -10.10 -16.78 3.82
N GLU A 87 -9.63 -15.55 4.05
CA GLU A 87 -8.21 -15.20 3.91
C GLU A 87 -7.33 -16.00 4.89
N TYR A 88 -7.76 -16.13 6.15
CA TYR A 88 -7.07 -16.95 7.16
C TYR A 88 -6.97 -18.42 6.73
N ARG A 89 -8.07 -19.00 6.26
CA ARG A 89 -8.12 -20.39 5.78
C ARG A 89 -7.31 -20.58 4.52
N THR A 90 -7.25 -19.58 3.65
CA THR A 90 -6.41 -19.62 2.45
C THR A 90 -4.92 -19.61 2.79
N LEU A 91 -4.52 -18.79 3.76
CA LEU A 91 -3.12 -18.62 4.13
C LEU A 91 -2.61 -19.74 5.05
N THR A 92 -3.38 -20.11 6.06
CA THR A 92 -2.95 -21.02 7.15
C THR A 92 -3.59 -22.40 7.10
N SER A 93 -4.58 -22.62 6.21
CA SER A 93 -5.44 -23.81 6.17
C SER A 93 -6.32 -24.01 7.41
N LEU A 94 -6.36 -23.03 8.32
CA LEU A 94 -7.19 -23.04 9.52
C LEU A 94 -8.18 -21.87 9.49
N SER A 95 -9.38 -22.06 10.04
CA SER A 95 -10.25 -20.93 10.38
C SER A 95 -9.61 -20.09 11.49
N LYS A 96 -10.10 -18.86 11.68
CA LYS A 96 -9.66 -17.99 12.78
C LYS A 96 -9.82 -18.67 14.14
N SER A 97 -10.95 -19.33 14.37
CA SER A 97 -11.22 -20.04 15.62
C SER A 97 -10.26 -21.21 15.87
N GLN A 98 -9.98 -22.02 14.84
CA GLN A 98 -9.02 -23.12 14.92
C GLN A 98 -7.60 -22.61 15.17
N PHE A 99 -7.26 -21.48 14.56
CA PHE A 99 -5.97 -20.82 14.77
C PHE A 99 -5.86 -20.27 16.19
N ASP A 100 -6.91 -19.65 16.72
CA ASP A 100 -6.96 -19.17 18.12
C ASP A 100 -6.82 -20.33 19.12
N ASP A 101 -7.49 -21.46 18.88
CA ASP A 101 -7.36 -22.66 19.70
C ASP A 101 -5.92 -23.22 19.68
N LEU A 102 -5.28 -23.23 18.50
CA LEU A 102 -3.88 -23.64 18.34
C LEU A 102 -2.94 -22.72 19.16
N ILE A 103 -3.11 -21.41 19.04
CA ILE A 103 -2.32 -20.43 19.80
C ILE A 103 -2.57 -20.57 21.30
N GLY A 104 -3.81 -20.82 21.73
CA GLY A 104 -4.15 -21.08 23.14
C GLY A 104 -3.40 -22.29 23.70
N ARG A 105 -3.30 -23.39 22.94
CA ARG A 105 -2.53 -24.58 23.32
C ARG A 105 -1.03 -24.32 23.34
N LEU A 106 -0.51 -23.56 22.38
CA LEU A 106 0.91 -23.21 22.31
C LEU A 106 1.33 -22.20 23.38
N SER A 107 0.43 -21.35 23.85
CA SER A 107 0.69 -20.41 24.95
C SER A 107 0.94 -21.13 26.29
N GLN A 108 0.56 -22.41 26.39
CA GLN A 108 0.89 -23.28 27.53
C GLN A 108 2.28 -23.92 27.42
N SER A 109 2.97 -23.72 26.29
CA SER A 109 4.34 -24.20 26.06
C SER A 109 5.35 -23.06 26.23
N ASN A 110 6.62 -23.38 26.53
CA ASN A 110 7.70 -22.41 26.78
C ASN A 110 8.14 -21.58 25.55
N ILE A 111 7.26 -21.39 24.56
CA ILE A 111 7.57 -20.60 23.37
C ILE A 111 7.43 -19.12 23.74
N LEU A 112 8.57 -18.43 23.83
CA LEU A 112 8.63 -17.02 24.17
C LEU A 112 8.25 -16.14 22.97
N ASN A 113 7.47 -15.09 23.25
CA ASN A 113 7.31 -13.98 22.31
C ASN A 113 8.65 -13.25 22.18
N SER A 114 9.11 -13.04 20.95
CA SER A 114 10.24 -12.13 20.70
C SER A 114 9.72 -10.71 20.46
N SER A 115 10.49 -9.69 20.82
CA SER A 115 10.13 -8.28 20.61
C SER A 115 9.85 -7.93 19.14
N ASN A 116 10.42 -8.69 18.20
CA ASN A 116 10.28 -8.45 16.76
C ASN A 116 9.32 -9.42 16.05
N ARG A 117 8.81 -10.44 16.75
CA ARG A 117 7.89 -11.43 16.17
C ARG A 117 7.04 -12.08 17.27
N PRO A 118 5.76 -11.70 17.38
CA PRO A 118 4.80 -12.38 18.22
C PRO A 118 4.64 -13.85 17.79
N ILE A 119 4.39 -14.74 18.75
CA ILE A 119 4.21 -16.18 18.50
C ILE A 119 3.14 -16.44 17.44
N ARG A 120 2.06 -15.65 17.48
CA ARG A 120 0.94 -15.71 16.56
C ARG A 120 1.37 -15.49 15.12
N THR A 121 2.08 -14.40 14.86
CA THR A 121 2.67 -14.11 13.54
C THR A 121 3.71 -15.17 13.12
N ALA A 122 4.53 -15.69 14.04
CA ALA A 122 5.49 -16.74 13.73
C ALA A 122 4.82 -18.05 13.28
N ILE A 123 3.79 -18.50 13.99
CA ILE A 123 3.03 -19.71 13.68
C ILE A 123 2.25 -19.53 12.38
N ALA A 124 1.64 -18.36 12.16
CA ALA A 124 0.98 -18.07 10.90
C ALA A 124 1.94 -18.18 9.70
N ILE A 125 3.13 -17.58 9.80
CA ILE A 125 4.16 -17.69 8.75
C ILE A 125 4.58 -19.14 8.54
N LEU A 126 4.76 -19.91 9.62
CA LEU A 126 5.10 -21.33 9.53
C LEU A 126 4.02 -22.12 8.77
N LEU A 127 2.76 -21.94 9.12
CA LEU A 127 1.63 -22.60 8.45
C LEU A 127 1.54 -22.21 6.97
N CYS A 128 1.73 -20.93 6.65
CA CYS A 128 1.82 -20.47 5.26
C CYS A 128 2.95 -21.17 4.48
N LYS A 129 4.09 -21.44 5.14
CA LYS A 129 5.23 -22.11 4.52
C LYS A 129 5.03 -23.62 4.35
N LEU A 130 4.36 -24.28 5.29
CA LEU A 130 4.07 -25.72 5.22
C LEU A 130 3.04 -26.08 4.14
N ARG A 131 2.32 -25.08 3.63
CA ARG A 131 1.36 -25.25 2.53
C ARG A 131 2.02 -25.28 1.14
N LEU A 132 3.24 -24.73 1.00
CA LEU A 132 4.04 -24.73 -0.23
C LEU A 132 4.78 -26.07 -0.40
#